data_AF-A0A382TU47-F1
#
_entry.id   AF-A0A382TU47-F1
#
_cell.length_a   1.000
_cell.length_b   1.000
_cell.length_c   1.000
_cell.angle_alpha   90.00
_cell.angle_beta   90.00
_cell.angle_gamma   90.00
#
_symmetry.space_group_name_H-M   'P 1'
#
loop_
_entity.id
_entity.type
_entity.pdbx_description
1 polymer ?
#
loop_
_entity_poly.entity_id
_entity_poly.type
_entity_poly.pdbx_seq_one_letter_code
_entity_poly.pdbx_strand_id
1 'polypeptide(L)'
;MKIKVLGSEAACGTSTTNGSNFSSGTAVRVHNSGATARVVSVETSANVLIGTFTLGSGGTEIIQKNASDEVFAAHAEILGVGVAISA
;
A
#
# COMPACT_ATOMS: atom_id res chain seq x y z
N MET A 1 -4.73 -11.92 14.00
CA MET A 1 -3.62 -10.97 13.85
C MET A 1 -4.08 -9.61 14.31
N LYS A 2 -3.31 -8.90 15.15
CA LYS A 2 -3.62 -7.53 15.58
C LYS A 2 -2.67 -6.57 14.87
N ILE A 3 -3.18 -5.41 14.47
CA ILE A 3 -2.39 -4.34 13.86
C ILE A 3 -2.43 -3.10 14.75
N LYS A 4 -1.30 -2.39 14.84
CA LYS A 4 -1.24 -1.05 15.39
C LYS A 4 -1.21 -0.07 14.24
N VAL A 5 -2.23 0.78 14.15
CA VAL A 5 -2.32 1.83 13.12
C VAL A 5 -1.30 2.93 13.45
N LEU A 6 -0.52 3.35 12.45
CA LEU A 6 0.57 4.33 12.60
C LEU A 6 0.26 5.69 11.96
N GLY A 7 -0.87 5.83 11.27
CA GLY A 7 -1.27 7.07 10.62
C GLY A 7 -2.71 7.04 10.13
N SER A 8 -3.10 8.06 9.37
CA SER A 8 -4.40 8.07 8.70
C SER A 8 -4.36 7.20 7.44
N GLU A 9 -5.48 6.58 7.14
CA GLU A 9 -5.70 5.97 5.83
C GLU A 9 -5.77 7.06 4.76
N ALA A 10 -5.15 6.81 3.61
CA ALA A 10 -5.07 7.73 2.48
C ALA A 10 -5.08 6.97 1.15
N ALA A 11 -5.57 7.60 0.08
CA ALA A 11 -5.52 7.02 -1.25
C ALA A 11 -4.08 6.79 -1.71
N CYS A 12 -3.81 5.62 -2.28
CA CYS A 12 -2.56 5.33 -2.97
C CYS A 12 -2.41 6.25 -4.19
N GLY A 13 -1.18 6.69 -4.46
CA GLY A 13 -0.88 7.32 -5.74
C GLY A 13 -1.11 6.35 -6.91
N THR A 14 -1.26 6.90 -8.11
CA THR A 14 -1.72 6.14 -9.29
C THR A 14 -0.64 5.84 -10.32
N SER A 15 0.62 6.16 -10.02
CA SER A 15 1.75 5.95 -10.92
C SER A 15 3.04 5.80 -10.12
N THR A 16 4.06 5.28 -10.80
CA THR A 16 5.46 5.49 -10.38
C THR A 16 5.73 6.98 -10.19
N THR A 17 6.68 7.32 -9.31
CA THR A 17 7.02 8.69 -8.85
C THR A 17 5.98 9.40 -7.97
N ASN A 18 4.82 8.78 -7.77
CA ASN A 18 3.77 9.30 -6.90
C ASN A 18 3.36 8.26 -5.83
N GLY A 19 4.23 7.29 -5.55
CA GLY A 19 4.01 6.30 -4.50
C GLY A 19 4.08 6.92 -3.11
N SER A 20 3.45 6.27 -2.13
CA SER A 20 3.51 6.70 -0.72
C SER A 20 4.29 5.69 0.11
N ASN A 21 5.18 6.19 0.96
CA ASN A 21 5.88 5.36 1.94
C ASN A 21 5.05 5.11 3.22
N PHE A 22 3.86 5.71 3.30
CA PHE A 22 2.90 5.62 4.42
C PHE A 22 3.56 5.84 5.79
N SER A 23 4.18 7.00 5.97
CA SER A 23 4.91 7.39 7.20
C SER A 23 6.08 6.45 7.52
N SER A 24 6.75 5.97 6.47
CA SER A 24 7.89 5.04 6.58
C SER A 24 7.58 3.73 7.32
N GLY A 25 6.31 3.29 7.30
CA GLY A 25 5.91 2.02 7.90
C GLY A 25 6.54 0.82 7.19
N THR A 26 7.03 -0.16 7.94
CA THR A 26 7.56 -1.42 7.40
C THR A 26 6.47 -2.43 7.05
N ALA A 27 5.22 -2.13 7.43
CA ALA A 27 4.03 -2.80 6.93
C ALA A 27 2.97 -1.75 6.56
N VAL A 28 2.26 -1.99 5.46
CA VAL A 28 1.16 -1.14 4.99
C VAL A 28 -0.06 -2.03 4.81
N ARG A 29 -1.15 -1.70 5.50
CA ARG A 29 -2.45 -2.29 5.21
C ARG A 29 -3.02 -1.55 4.01
N VAL A 30 -3.37 -2.27 2.96
CA VAL A 30 -4.08 -1.74 1.79
C VAL A 30 -5.49 -2.32 1.73
N HIS A 31 -6.44 -1.50 1.31
CA HIS A 31 -7.83 -1.87 1.14
C HIS A 31 -8.35 -1.35 -0.20
N ASN A 32 -9.02 -2.22 -0.95
CA ASN A 32 -9.71 -1.84 -2.16
C ASN A 32 -11.17 -1.49 -1.82
N SER A 33 -11.48 -0.19 -1.75
CA SER A 33 -12.86 0.27 -1.50
C SER A 33 -13.72 0.28 -2.77
N GLY A 34 -13.15 -0.06 -3.92
CA GLY A 34 -13.81 -0.12 -5.21
C GLY A 34 -14.49 -1.45 -5.50
N ALA A 35 -15.21 -1.48 -6.62
CA ALA A 35 -15.94 -2.65 -7.10
C ALA A 35 -15.14 -3.52 -8.10
N THR A 36 -13.97 -3.07 -8.55
CA THR A 36 -13.12 -3.79 -9.52
C THR A 36 -11.79 -4.18 -8.88
N ALA A 37 -11.19 -5.27 -9.35
CA ALA A 37 -9.86 -5.66 -8.92
C ALA A 37 -8.81 -4.68 -9.47
N ARG A 38 -7.84 -4.27 -8.64
CA ARG A 38 -6.79 -3.31 -9.03
C ARG A 38 -5.42 -3.88 -8.76
N VAL A 39 -4.47 -3.52 -9.62
CA VAL A 39 -3.06 -3.81 -9.39
C VAL A 39 -2.52 -2.83 -8.34
N VAL A 40 -1.85 -3.37 -7.34
CA VAL A 40 -1.06 -2.64 -6.35
C VAL A 40 0.41 -2.95 -6.60
N SER A 41 1.24 -1.92 -6.54
CA SER A 41 2.65 -1.97 -6.90
C SER A 41 3.49 -1.47 -5.74
N VAL A 42 4.67 -2.06 -5.57
CA VAL A 42 5.69 -1.58 -4.63
C VAL A 42 6.94 -1.22 -5.43
N GLU A 43 7.49 -0.04 -5.19
CA GLU A 43 8.74 0.42 -5.78
C GLU A 43 9.71 0.94 -4.71
N THR A 44 10.99 1.00 -5.04
CA THR A 44 11.97 1.71 -4.19
C THR A 44 11.74 3.22 -4.27
N SER A 45 12.32 3.99 -3.35
CA SER A 45 12.33 5.46 -3.43
C SER A 45 13.09 6.03 -4.64
N ALA A 46 13.76 5.18 -5.43
CA ALA A 46 14.37 5.53 -6.71
C ALA A 46 13.50 5.09 -7.90
N ASN A 47 12.22 4.81 -7.66
CA ASN A 47 11.22 4.42 -8.66
C ASN A 47 11.58 3.14 -9.42
N VAL A 48 12.27 2.21 -8.74
CA VAL A 48 12.55 0.88 -9.26
C VAL A 48 11.46 -0.06 -8.77
N LEU A 49 10.69 -0.62 -9.69
CA LEU A 49 9.61 -1.56 -9.38
C LEU A 49 10.17 -2.82 -8.70
N ILE A 50 9.66 -3.13 -7.52
CA ILE A 50 10.00 -4.34 -6.75
C ILE A 50 9.05 -5.48 -7.13
N GLY A 51 7.75 -5.17 -7.24
CA GLY A 51 6.74 -6.16 -7.57
C GLY A 51 5.33 -5.61 -7.60
N THR A 52 4.40 -6.45 -8.01
CA THR A 52 2.97 -6.12 -8.10
C THR A 52 2.12 -7.29 -7.67
N PHE A 53 0.89 -7.00 -7.24
CA PHE A 53 -0.15 -8.01 -7.04
C PHE A 53 -1.53 -7.42 -7.33
N THR A 54 -2.50 -8.29 -7.61
CA THR A 54 -3.89 -7.89 -7.81
C THR A 54 -4.63 -7.95 -6.48
N LEU A 55 -5.26 -6.85 -6.09
CA LEU A 55 -6.15 -6.76 -4.93
C LEU A 55 -7.60 -6.78 -5.43
N GLY A 56 -8.34 -7.84 -5.08
CA GLY A 56 -9.75 -7.99 -5.41
C GLY A 56 -10.63 -6.88 -4.81
N SER A 57 -11.85 -6.73 -5.33
CA SER A 57 -12.82 -5.76 -4.80
C SER A 57 -13.17 -6.05 -3.35
N GLY A 58 -13.21 -5.01 -2.51
CA GLY A 58 -13.38 -5.16 -1.06
C GLY A 58 -12.20 -5.83 -0.34
N GLY A 59 -11.17 -6.25 -1.08
CA GLY A 59 -10.01 -6.97 -0.54
C GLY A 59 -9.21 -6.11 0.43
N THR A 60 -8.54 -6.77 1.37
CA THR A 60 -7.59 -6.14 2.28
C THR A 60 -6.36 -7.02 2.36
N GLU A 61 -5.17 -6.42 2.24
CA GLU A 61 -3.90 -7.12 2.44
C GLU A 61 -2.91 -6.30 3.25
N ILE A 62 -1.87 -6.95 3.76
CA ILE A 62 -0.75 -6.30 4.44
C ILE A 62 0.52 -6.52 3.61
N ILE A 63 1.09 -5.43 3.13
CA ILE A 63 2.33 -5.40 2.37
C ILE A 63 3.47 -5.19 3.36
N GLN A 64 4.40 -6.14 3.45
CA GLN A 64 5.69 -5.92 4.11
C GLN A 64 6.65 -5.28 3.12
N LYS A 65 7.29 -4.19 3.53
CA LYS A 65 8.19 -3.39 2.69
C LYS A 65 9.31 -2.77 3.52
N ASN A 66 10.37 -2.27 2.88
CA ASN A 66 11.32 -1.42 3.59
C ASN A 66 10.70 -0.07 3.91
N ALA A 67 11.27 0.63 4.90
CA ALA A 67 10.75 1.93 5.33
C ALA A 67 10.71 2.96 4.19
N SER A 68 11.71 2.93 3.30
CA SER A 68 11.82 3.81 2.13
C SER A 68 10.98 3.40 0.93
N ASP A 69 10.52 2.14 0.87
CA ASP A 69 9.77 1.66 -0.30
C ASP A 69 8.42 2.36 -0.36
N GLU A 70 7.92 2.56 -1.56
CA GLU A 70 6.71 3.29 -1.86
C GLU A 70 5.66 2.36 -2.46
N VAL A 71 4.40 2.58 -2.12
CA VAL A 71 3.26 1.82 -2.64
C VAL A 71 2.39 2.74 -3.48
N PHE A 72 2.04 2.28 -4.67
CA PHE A 72 1.08 2.92 -5.58
C PHE A 72 0.12 1.86 -6.14
N ALA A 73 -0.96 2.29 -6.78
CA ALA A 73 -1.96 1.39 -7.34
C ALA A 73 -2.44 1.86 -8.71
N ALA A 74 -3.15 1.00 -9.43
CA ALA A 74 -3.78 1.36 -10.70
C ALA A 74 -4.92 2.38 -10.55
N HIS A 75 -5.42 2.63 -9.33
CA HIS A 75 -6.50 3.57 -9.05
C HIS A 75 -6.49 4.06 -7.59
N ALA A 76 -6.96 5.29 -7.37
CA ALA A 76 -6.98 5.96 -6.05
C ALA A 76 -8.04 5.40 -5.08
N GLU A 77 -8.87 4.45 -5.52
CA GLU A 77 -9.78 3.69 -4.63
C GLU A 77 -9.04 2.65 -3.77
N ILE A 78 -7.76 2.41 -4.05
CA ILE A 78 -6.90 1.68 -3.12
C ILE A 78 -6.49 2.64 -2.02
N LEU A 79 -6.94 2.35 -0.82
CA LEU A 79 -6.62 3.07 0.39
C LEU A 79 -5.50 2.35 1.14
N GLY A 80 -4.51 3.08 1.62
CA GLY A 80 -3.36 2.55 2.35
C GLY A 80 -3.17 3.23 3.69
N VAL A 81 -2.69 2.47 4.68
CA VAL A 81 -2.29 2.99 5.98
C VAL A 81 -1.09 2.24 6.52
N GLY A 82 -0.10 2.97 7.05
CA GLY A 82 1.05 2.39 7.73
C GLY A 82 0.62 1.67 9.01
N VAL A 83 1.11 0.46 9.24
CA VAL A 83 0.78 -0.36 10.41
C VAL A 83 2.04 -1.02 10.99
N ALA A 84 2.00 -1.34 12.28
CA ALA A 84 2.92 -2.31 12.88
C ALA A 84 2.18 -3.60 13.20
N ILE A 85 2.84 -4.74 12.97
CA ILE A 85 2.32 -6.06 13.28
C ILE A 85 2.72 -6.40 14.71
N SER A 86 1.74 -6.58 15.59
CA SER A 86 1.95 -7.06 16.95
C SER A 86 1.64 -8.55 17.05
N ALA A 87 2.54 -9.30 17.68
CA ALA A 87 2.33 -10.71 18.05
C ALA A 87 1.20 -10.86 19.08
#